data_AF-A0A8X6HUI7-F1
#
_entry.id   AF-A0A8X6HUI7-F1
#
_cell.length_a   1.000
_cell.length_b   1.000
_cell.length_c   1.000
_cell.angle_alpha   90.00
_cell.angle_beta   90.00
_cell.angle_gamma   90.00
#
_symmetry.space_group_name_H-M   'P 1'
#
loop_
_entity.id
_entity.type
_entity.pdbx_description
1 polymer ?
#
loop_
_entity_poly.entity_id
_entity_poly.type
_entity_poly.pdbx_seq_one_letter_code
_entity_poly.pdbx_strand_id
1 'polypeptide(L)'
;MPSLNDTLEVGPNFLPETVGCLLRFRMHEFAITGDGEQAFLQLSLLKKDRDATRFFWYKLLQNKTFTNEITTYRFTRLPFGL
;
A
#
# COMPACT_ATOMS: atom_id res chain seq x y z
N MET A 1 -3.51 -1.49 -22.72
CA MET A 1 -2.23 -1.78 -22.05
C MET A 1 -2.56 -2.34 -20.67
N PRO A 2 -1.84 -3.38 -20.20
CA PRO A 2 -2.03 -3.89 -18.86
C PRO A 2 -1.68 -2.81 -17.83
N SER A 3 -2.45 -2.74 -16.76
CA SER A 3 -2.12 -1.93 -15.58
C SER A 3 -1.02 -2.61 -14.77
N LEU A 4 -0.43 -1.92 -13.79
CA LEU A 4 0.59 -2.52 -12.93
C LEU A 4 0.08 -3.81 -12.26
N ASN A 5 -1.15 -3.79 -11.74
CA ASN A 5 -1.75 -4.92 -11.03
C ASN A 5 -1.95 -6.14 -11.95
N ASP A 6 -2.15 -5.92 -13.25
CA ASP A 6 -2.27 -7.02 -14.23
C ASP A 6 -0.93 -7.69 -14.54
N THR A 7 0.19 -7.04 -14.19
CA THR A 7 1.56 -7.52 -14.48
C THR A 7 2.28 -8.07 -13.26
N LEU A 8 1.74 -7.86 -12.06
CA LEU A 8 2.33 -8.35 -10.82
C LEU A 8 2.06 -9.86 -10.68
N GLU A 9 3.09 -10.60 -10.27
CA GLU A 9 2.92 -12.00 -9.89
C GLU A 9 2.10 -12.08 -8.60
N VAL A 10 1.02 -12.86 -8.63
CA VAL A 10 0.17 -13.07 -7.46
C VAL A 10 0.86 -14.05 -6.53
N GLY A 11 1.34 -13.54 -5.39
CA GLY A 11 1.91 -14.35 -4.33
C GLY A 11 0.85 -15.22 -3.62
N PRO A 12 1.30 -16.21 -2.82
CA PRO A 12 0.40 -17.01 -2.00
C PRO A 12 -0.38 -16.15 -1.00
N ASN A 13 -1.65 -16.52 -0.76
CA ASN A 13 -2.49 -15.81 0.21
C ASN A 13 -2.12 -16.23 1.64
N PHE A 14 -1.51 -15.29 2.38
CA PHE A 14 -1.16 -15.48 3.79
C PHE A 14 -2.23 -14.95 4.76
N LEU A 15 -3.35 -14.43 4.27
CA LEU A 15 -4.42 -13.95 5.15
C LEU A 15 -5.07 -15.14 5.86
N PRO A 16 -5.23 -15.07 7.19
CA PRO A 16 -5.93 -16.11 7.93
C PRO A 16 -7.39 -16.16 7.49
N GLU A 17 -7.96 -17.36 7.47
CA GLU A 17 -9.39 -17.54 7.25
C GLU A 17 -10.19 -16.75 8.28
N THR A 18 -10.97 -15.76 7.83
CA THR A 18 -11.65 -14.80 8.72
C THR A 18 -12.59 -15.50 9.69
N VAL A 19 -13.39 -16.44 9.22
CA VAL A 19 -14.34 -17.19 10.06
C VAL A 19 -13.59 -18.04 11.08
N GLY A 20 -12.57 -18.78 10.66
CA GLY A 20 -11.74 -19.58 11.56
C GLY A 20 -11.04 -18.72 12.61
N CYS A 21 -10.57 -17.52 12.24
CA CYS A 21 -9.97 -16.57 13.16
C CYS A 21 -10.98 -16.11 14.23
N LEU A 22 -12.19 -15.72 13.83
CA LEU A 22 -13.26 -15.30 14.74
C LEU A 22 -13.72 -16.42 15.68
N LEU A 23 -13.81 -17.67 15.20
CA LEU A 23 -14.18 -18.81 16.03
C LEU A 23 -13.14 -19.09 17.12
N ARG A 24 -11.85 -19.09 16.77
CA ARG A 24 -10.76 -19.26 17.75
C ARG A 24 -10.69 -18.09 18.72
N PHE A 25 -10.90 -16.87 18.24
CA PHE A 25 -10.91 -15.67 19.08
C PHE A 25 -11.96 -15.76 20.20
N ARG A 26 -13.13 -16.33 19.91
CA ARG A 26 -14.21 -16.55 20.90
C ARG A 26 -13.92 -17.63 21.93
N MET A 27 -12.92 -18.48 21.73
CA MET A 27 -12.56 -19.53 22.70
C MET A 27 -11.75 -18.99 23.89
N HIS A 28 -11.28 -17.74 23.84
CA HIS A 28 -10.49 -17.13 24.90
C HIS A 28 -11.34 -16.21 25.77
N GLU A 29 -11.06 -16.21 27.08
CA GLU A 29 -11.78 -15.38 28.07
C GLU A 29 -11.51 -13.88 27.89
N PHE A 30 -10.31 -13.53 27.41
CA PHE A 30 -9.89 -12.15 27.18
C PHE A 30 -9.40 -11.97 25.74
N ALA A 31 -9.81 -10.84 25.16
CA ALA A 31 -9.57 -10.48 23.77
C ALA A 31 -8.93 -9.09 23.70
N ILE A 32 -7.85 -8.96 22.93
CA ILE A 32 -7.21 -7.66 22.65
C ILE A 32 -7.41 -7.36 21.18
N THR A 33 -7.97 -6.18 20.89
CA THR A 33 -8.14 -5.67 19.54
C THR A 33 -7.38 -4.37 19.38
N GLY A 34 -6.70 -4.21 18.26
CA GLY A 34 -6.06 -2.96 17.88
C GLY A 34 -6.22 -2.75 16.38
N ASP A 35 -6.38 -1.50 15.99
CA ASP A 35 -6.28 -1.12 14.59
C ASP A 35 -4.82 -0.78 14.25
N GLY A 36 -4.34 -1.33 13.15
CA GLY A 36 -3.00 -1.04 12.63
C GLY A 36 -3.07 0.16 11.73
N GLU A 37 -2.92 1.37 12.28
CA GLU A 37 -2.90 2.59 11.48
C GLU A 37 -1.86 2.46 10.35
N GLN A 38 -2.33 2.62 9.11
CA GLN A 38 -1.49 2.67 7.92
C GLN A 38 -0.54 1.47 7.76
N ALA A 39 -1.02 0.24 7.96
CA ALA A 39 -0.22 -0.99 7.85
C ALA A 39 0.63 -1.08 6.57
N PHE A 40 0.10 -0.67 5.41
CA PHE A 40 0.84 -0.65 4.14
C PHE A 40 2.05 0.30 4.17
N LEU A 41 1.96 1.44 4.87
CA LEU A 41 3.05 2.40 4.96
C LEU A 41 4.20 1.93 5.85
N GLN A 42 3.96 0.92 6.71
CA GLN A 42 5.03 0.28 7.47
C GLN A 42 5.94 -0.55 6.56
N LEU A 43 5.40 -1.10 5.47
CA LEU A 43 6.15 -1.90 4.49
C LEU A 43 6.94 -0.99 3.55
N SER A 44 8.24 -1.25 3.44
CA SER A 44 9.16 -0.43 2.65
C SER A 44 9.58 -1.15 1.37
N LEU A 45 9.47 -0.46 0.24
CA LEU A 45 9.81 -1.00 -1.06
C LEU A 45 11.31 -1.04 -1.26
N LEU A 46 11.80 -2.16 -1.77
CA LEU A 46 13.19 -2.31 -2.20
C LEU A 46 13.51 -1.26 -3.25
N LYS A 47 14.70 -0.66 -3.19
CA LYS A 47 15.09 0.45 -4.09
C LYS A 47 14.89 0.11 -5.57
N LYS A 48 15.13 -1.15 -5.96
CA LYS A 48 14.98 -1.66 -7.33
C LYS A 48 13.52 -1.66 -7.82
N ASP A 49 12.55 -1.83 -6.91
CA ASP A 49 11.13 -2.02 -7.26
C ASP A 49 10.33 -0.72 -7.19
N ARG A 50 10.90 0.35 -6.61
CA ARG A 50 10.22 1.66 -6.45
C ARG A 50 9.79 2.28 -7.77
N ASP A 51 10.54 2.00 -8.84
CA ASP A 51 10.25 2.58 -10.14
C ASP A 51 8.96 2.04 -10.77
N ALA A 52 8.51 0.85 -10.39
CA ALA A 52 7.22 0.31 -10.80
C ALA A 52 6.04 1.16 -10.28
N THR A 53 6.23 1.86 -9.16
CA THR A 53 5.22 2.71 -8.51
C THR A 53 5.33 4.19 -8.90
N ARG A 54 5.92 4.48 -10.06
CA ARG A 54 6.16 5.84 -10.53
C ARG A 54 4.85 6.54 -10.90
N PHE A 55 4.69 7.79 -10.47
CA PHE A 55 3.59 8.64 -10.89
C PHE A 55 4.04 10.06 -11.19
N PHE A 56 3.22 10.78 -11.95
CA PHE A 56 3.49 12.14 -12.40
C PHE A 56 2.59 13.12 -11.66
N TRP A 57 3.13 14.27 -11.29
CA TRP A 57 2.38 15.33 -10.63
C TRP A 57 2.86 16.71 -11.08
N TYR A 58 1.95 17.68 -11.13
CA TYR A 58 2.30 19.06 -11.45
C TYR A 58 3.09 19.70 -10.31
N LYS A 59 4.14 20.45 -10.66
CA LYS A 59 4.97 21.12 -9.67
C LYS A 59 4.14 22.17 -8.93
N LEU A 60 4.21 22.12 -7.61
CA LEU A 60 3.52 23.04 -6.71
C LEU A 60 4.44 24.21 -6.35
N LEU A 61 3.99 25.43 -6.64
CA LEU A 61 4.67 26.65 -6.20
C LEU A 61 4.33 26.98 -4.74
N GLN A 62 5.13 27.84 -4.10
CA GLN A 62 4.94 28.23 -2.70
C GLN A 62 3.58 28.89 -2.43
N ASN A 63 3.01 29.56 -3.42
CA ASN A 63 1.67 30.15 -3.41
C ASN A 63 0.54 29.11 -3.59
N LYS A 64 0.84 27.80 -3.57
CA LYS A 64 -0.08 26.69 -3.78
C LYS A 64 -0.72 26.61 -5.18
N THR A 65 -0.14 27.28 -6.19
CA THR A 65 -0.59 27.11 -7.58
C THR A 65 0.23 26.04 -8.28
N PHE A 66 -0.43 25.20 -9.08
CA PHE A 66 0.22 24.21 -9.93
C PHE A 66 0.77 24.88 -11.19
N THR A 67 1.95 24.45 -11.64
CA THR A 67 2.49 24.82 -12.95
C THR A 67 2.26 23.71 -13.97
N ASN A 68 2.54 23.99 -15.24
CA ASN A 68 2.53 22.97 -16.29
C ASN A 68 3.80 22.08 -16.28
N GLU A 69 4.73 22.31 -15.33
CA GLU A 69 5.93 21.47 -15.19
C GLU A 69 5.56 20.16 -14.47
N ILE A 70 5.85 19.03 -15.11
CA ILE A 70 5.57 17.71 -14.55
C ILE A 70 6.79 17.22 -13.75
N THR A 71 6.55 16.82 -12.51
CA THR A 71 7.53 16.18 -11.63
C THR A 71 7.19 14.69 -11.50
N THR A 72 8.22 13.85 -11.46
CA THR A 72 8.09 12.41 -11.30
C THR A 72 8.34 12.01 -9.85
N TYR A 73 7.40 11.28 -9.26
CA TYR A 73 7.49 10.74 -7.91
C TYR A 73 7.50 9.20 -7.94
N ARG A 74 7.99 8.61 -6.86
CA ARG A 74 8.05 7.15 -6.65
C ARG A 74 7.73 6.86 -5.19
N PHE A 75 6.94 5.83 -4.93
CA PHE A 75 6.71 5.44 -3.56
C PHE A 75 7.95 4.76 -2.97
N THR A 76 8.19 5.03 -1.69
CA THR A 76 9.22 4.33 -0.90
C THR A 76 8.62 3.27 0.02
N ARG A 77 7.30 3.33 0.22
CA ARG A 77 6.47 2.41 0.99
C ARG A 77 5.39 1.82 0.09
N LEU A 78 4.77 0.72 0.50
CA LEU A 78 3.73 0.08 -0.30
C LEU A 78 2.51 1.04 -0.43
N PRO A 79 2.12 1.45 -1.64
CA PRO A 79 0.94 2.30 -1.83
C PRO A 79 -0.36 1.48 -1.69
N PHE A 80 -1.45 2.18 -1.46
CA PHE A 80 -2.79 1.58 -1.50
C PHE A 80 -3.22 1.34 -2.95
N GLY A 81 -3.91 0.22 -3.20
CA GLY A 81 -4.49 -0.11 -4.52
C GLY A 81 -3.56 -0.84 -5.48
N LEU A 82 -2.41 -1.32 -5.00
CA LEU A 82 -1.52 -2.24 -5.72
C LEU A 82 -2.07 -3.68 -5.68
#